data_AF-A0A392VZB6-F1
#
_entry.id   AF-A0A392VZB6-F1
#
_cell.length_a   1.000
_cell.length_b   1.000
_cell.length_c   1.000
_cell.angle_alpha   90.00
_cell.angle_beta   90.00
_cell.angle_gamma   90.00
#
_symmetry.space_group_name_H-M   'P 1'
#
loop_
_entity.id
_entity.type
_entity.pdbx_description
1 polymer ?
#
loop_
_entity_poly.entity_id
_entity_poly.type
_entity_poly.pdbx_seq_one_letter_code
_entity_poly.pdbx_strand_id
1 'polypeptide(L)' 'MGHKTEACRWKFTCYNYGEDGHKSVECKKLKKVMGKV' A
#
# COMPACT_ATOMS: atom_id res chain seq x y z
N MET A 1 -8.43 12.67 20.78
CA MET A 1 -7.68 13.55 19.87
C MET A 1 -7.45 12.79 18.58
N GLY A 2 -8.16 13.13 17.51
CA GLY A 2 -8.05 12.47 16.20
C GLY A 2 -7.22 13.32 15.24
N HIS A 3 -6.55 12.68 14.28
CA HIS A 3 -5.81 13.39 13.24
C HIS A 3 -6.73 13.81 12.08
N LYS A 4 -6.34 14.84 11.32
CA LYS A 4 -7.06 15.27 10.11
C LYS A 4 -7.09 14.15 9.08
N THR A 5 -8.19 13.99 8.34
CA THR A 5 -8.36 12.97 7.29
C THR A 5 -7.24 12.99 6.25
N GLU A 6 -6.61 14.14 6.05
CA GLU A 6 -5.42 14.35 5.21
C GLU A 6 -4.20 13.59 5.72
N ALA A 7 -4.01 13.55 7.05
CA ALA A 7 -2.98 12.74 7.71
C ALA A 7 -3.38 11.25 7.76
N CYS A 8 -4.67 10.96 7.76
CA CYS A 8 -5.23 9.60 7.59
C CYS A 8 -5.14 9.11 6.15
N ARG A 9 -4.99 10.02 5.18
CA ARG A 9 -4.66 9.75 3.79
C ARG A 9 -3.18 9.39 3.70
N TRP A 10 -2.80 8.42 4.54
CA TRP A 10 -1.67 7.53 4.38
C TRP A 10 -1.44 7.42 2.88
N LYS A 11 -0.27 7.90 2.44
CA LYS A 11 0.23 7.63 1.10
C LYS A 11 -0.24 6.24 0.75
N PHE A 12 -0.98 6.15 -0.35
CA PHE A 12 -1.49 4.88 -0.86
C PHE A 12 -0.25 4.10 -1.31
N THR A 13 0.48 3.55 -0.35
CA THR A 13 1.70 2.81 -0.53
C THR A 13 1.27 1.37 -0.66
N CYS A 14 1.54 0.82 -1.82
CA CYS A 14 1.26 -0.57 -2.10
C CYS A 14 2.24 -1.43 -1.31
N TYR A 15 1.76 -2.08 -0.25
CA TYR A 15 2.54 -3.02 0.56
C TYR A 15 3.07 -4.22 -0.22
N ASN A 16 2.58 -4.48 -1.44
CA ASN A 16 3.14 -5.54 -2.28
C ASN A 16 4.47 -5.14 -2.97
N TYR A 17 4.75 -3.84 -3.15
CA TYR A 17 5.93 -3.35 -3.89
C TYR A 17 6.66 -2.18 -3.23
N GLY A 18 6.07 -1.54 -2.22
CA GLY A 18 6.58 -0.32 -1.60
C GLY A 18 6.35 0.96 -2.41
N GLU A 19 5.63 0.89 -3.53
CA GLU A 19 5.37 2.04 -4.43
C GLU A 19 4.16 2.86 -3.94
N ASP A 20 4.26 4.19 -3.93
CA ASP A 20 3.13 5.07 -3.63
C ASP A 20 2.28 5.39 -4.87
N GLY A 21 1.01 5.72 -4.64
CA GLY A 21 0.03 6.08 -5.67
C GLY A 21 -1.17 5.12 -5.80
N HIS A 22 -1.16 3.96 -5.15
CA HIS A 22 -2.29 3.01 -5.17
C HIS A 22 -2.34 2.09 -3.95
N LYS A 23 -3.54 1.62 -3.55
CA LYS A 23 -3.65 0.62 -2.47
C LYS A 23 -3.21 -0.75 -2.98
N SER A 24 -2.75 -1.59 -2.06
CA SER A 24 -2.45 -3.00 -2.34
C SER A 24 -3.61 -3.78 -2.98
N VAL A 25 -4.86 -3.43 -2.67
CA VAL A 25 -6.09 -4.03 -3.24
C VAL A 25 -6.27 -3.70 -4.72
N GLU A 26 -5.82 -2.52 -5.14
CA GLU A 26 -5.94 -2.04 -6.53
C GLU A 26 -4.68 -2.36 -7.35
N CYS A 27 -3.68 -3.00 -6.72
CA CYS A 27 -2.44 -3.34 -7.38
C CYS A 27 -2.65 -4.48 -8.38
N LYS A 28 -2.62 -4.15 -9.68
CA LYS A 28 -2.70 -5.11 -10.78
C LYS A 28 -1.41 -5.91 -11.00
N LYS A 29 -0.32 -5.50 -10.34
CA LYS A 29 0.97 -6.17 -10.43
C LYS A 29 0.89 -7.47 -9.61
N LEU A 30 1.42 -8.56 -10.17
CA LEU A 30 1.40 -9.88 -9.55
C LEU A 30 2.30 -9.90 -8.33
N LYS A 31 1.74 -10.11 -7.13
CA LYS A 31 2.49 -10.10 -5.86
C LYS A 31 3.77 -10.87 -6.07
N LYS A 32 4.94 -10.26 -5.78
CA LYS A 32 6.16 -11.05 -5.69
C LYS A 32 5.91 -12.04 -4.56
N VAL A 33 5.62 -13.29 -4.92
CA VAL A 33 5.52 -14.38 -3.97
C VAL A 33 6.93 -14.52 -3.44
N MET A 34 7.23 -13.82 -2.34
CA MET A 34 8.48 -13.96 -1.64
C MET A 34 8.41 -15.37 -1.08
N GLY A 35 9.09 -16.29 -1.78
CA GLY A 35 8.99 -17.72 -1.57
C GLY A 35 9.12 -18.02 -0.09
N LYS A 36 8.17 -18.81 0.42
CA LYS A 36 8.33 -19.44 1.73
C LYS A 36 9.60 -20.29 1.65
N VAL A 37 10.65 -19.86 2.35
CA VAL A 37 11.71 -20.75 2.84
C VAL A 37 11.15 -21.49 4.06
#